data_AF-A0A1I3NWF9-F1
#
_entry.id   AF-A0A1I3NWF9-F1
#
_cell.length_a   1.000
_cell.length_b   1.000
_cell.length_c   1.000
_cell.angle_alpha   90.00
_cell.angle_beta   90.00
_cell.angle_gamma   90.00
#
_symmetry.space_group_name_H-M   'P 1'
#
loop_
_entity.id
_entity.type
_entity.pdbx_description
1 polymer ?
#
loop_
_entity_poly.entity_id
_entity_poly.type
_entity_poly.pdbx_seq_one_letter_code
_entity_poly.pdbx_strand_id
1 'polypeptide(L)'
;MMSKTVIHLEGIPLNIMDLERAWFHRIQTHFFDYLHQVAEWFAYTLQTKPKYMITHEYDPPWDSSGKLIHAKQPFQLSDYPLLQEFIEEYNGCTYATFMSGCGFRHETFREDLEHLTISWLNGHLEDLIIEHYSFLPPEKLNELLTAIFDEQLFDDSLFVYSIELIEKIGIMDSKLLFELGKEKALQQIEQEKLESERKHKQEEADNQTAKMILKKLRAQYKLIYRENMPERIEKPFFNAKIKPLLIQLIQQGFSLTQIRLLSRCAIWSNSVTWELEHFSL
;
A
#
# COMPACT_ATOMS: atom_id res chain seq x y z
N MET A 1 9.57 15.78 37.37
CA MET A 1 10.85 15.17 36.99
C MET A 1 11.56 16.16 36.07
N MET A 2 12.79 16.56 36.40
CA MET A 2 13.55 17.48 35.55
C MET A 2 14.00 16.73 34.29
N SER A 3 13.30 16.98 33.18
CA SER A 3 13.64 16.47 31.86
C SER A 3 15.08 16.90 31.52
N LYS A 4 15.93 15.92 31.19
CA LYS A 4 17.22 16.21 30.59
C LYS A 4 16.93 16.74 29.19
N THR A 5 17.09 18.04 29.00
CA THR A 5 16.93 18.75 27.72
C THR A 5 17.80 18.16 26.61
N VAL A 6 18.94 17.56 26.98
CA VAL A 6 19.89 16.94 26.05
C VAL A 6 20.04 15.47 26.39
N ILE A 7 19.74 14.61 25.41
CA ILE A 7 20.04 13.17 25.46
C ILE A 7 21.21 12.87 24.52
N HIS A 8 21.90 11.75 24.72
CA HIS A 8 22.94 11.29 23.81
C HIS A 8 22.48 9.98 23.18
N LEU A 9 22.36 9.96 21.87
CA LEU A 9 21.90 8.80 21.11
C LEU A 9 22.94 8.51 20.04
N GLU A 10 23.48 7.29 20.01
CA GLU A 10 24.66 6.93 19.19
C GLU A 10 25.87 7.87 19.39
N GLY A 11 26.03 8.43 20.60
CA GLY A 11 27.08 9.39 20.92
C GLY A 11 26.82 10.81 20.39
N ILE A 12 25.68 11.06 19.76
CA ILE A 12 25.26 12.35 19.22
C ILE A 12 24.36 13.06 20.25
N PRO A 13 24.69 14.30 20.65
CA PRO A 13 23.82 15.07 21.52
C PRO A 13 22.56 15.55 20.77
N LEU A 14 21.40 15.20 21.30
CA LEU A 14 20.08 15.62 20.82
C LEU A 14 19.45 16.57 21.84
N ASN A 15 19.18 17.81 21.45
CA ASN A 15 18.35 18.71 22.26
C ASN A 15 16.89 18.53 21.86
N ILE A 16 16.16 17.69 22.60
CA ILE A 16 14.79 17.31 22.27
C ILE A 16 13.87 18.53 22.25
N MET A 17 14.00 19.43 23.23
CA MET A 17 13.14 20.63 23.27
C MET A 17 13.37 21.58 22.08
N ASP A 18 14.62 21.71 21.62
CA ASP A 18 14.90 22.57 20.46
C ASP A 18 14.36 21.94 19.17
N LEU A 19 14.50 20.62 19.02
CA LEU A 19 13.94 19.88 17.89
C LEU A 19 12.40 19.91 17.90
N GLU A 20 11.75 19.72 19.05
CA GLU A 20 10.28 19.82 19.17
C GLU A 20 9.75 21.21 18.79
N ARG A 21 10.42 22.28 19.24
CA ARG A 21 10.03 23.65 18.87
C ARG A 21 10.21 23.91 17.38
N ALA A 22 11.33 23.46 16.81
CA ALA A 22 11.59 23.60 15.39
C ALA A 22 10.59 22.78 14.56
N TRP A 23 10.24 21.58 15.00
CA TRP A 23 9.25 20.72 14.37
C TRP A 23 7.86 21.35 14.42
N PHE A 24 7.42 21.83 15.57
CA PHE A 24 6.16 22.56 15.70
C PHE A 24 6.11 23.78 14.76
N HIS A 25 7.18 24.57 14.70
CA HIS A 25 7.25 25.72 13.79
C HIS A 25 7.14 25.29 12.32
N ARG A 26 7.82 24.21 11.94
CA ARG A 26 7.74 23.62 10.59
C ARG A 26 6.31 23.18 10.27
N ILE A 27 5.66 22.45 11.19
CA ILE A 27 4.27 22.02 11.06
C ILE A 27 3.33 23.20 10.79
N GLN A 28 3.46 24.28 11.57
CA GLN A 28 2.61 25.46 11.38
C GLN A 28 2.88 26.16 10.03
N THR A 29 4.15 26.21 9.61
CA THR A 29 4.54 26.84 8.34
C THR A 29 4.06 26.07 7.12
N HIS A 30 4.04 24.73 7.21
CA HIS A 30 3.63 23.83 6.14
C HIS A 30 2.18 23.33 6.27
N PHE A 31 1.37 23.95 7.14
CA PHE A 31 -0.02 23.54 7.36
C PHE A 31 -0.87 23.54 6.08
N PHE A 32 -0.61 24.47 5.15
CA PHE A 32 -1.33 24.49 3.87
C PHE A 32 -0.99 23.30 2.97
N ASP A 33 0.25 22.81 3.02
CA ASP A 33 0.65 21.61 2.28
C ASP A 33 -0.10 20.38 2.82
N TYR A 34 -0.21 20.26 4.15
CA TYR A 34 -1.04 19.24 4.80
C TYR A 34 -2.51 19.35 4.41
N LEU A 35 -3.07 20.56 4.46
CA LEU A 35 -4.46 20.81 4.05
C LEU A 35 -4.74 20.35 2.61
N HIS A 36 -3.81 20.61 1.69
CA HIS A 36 -3.93 20.15 0.31
C HIS A 36 -3.88 18.62 0.21
N GLN A 37 -3.03 17.94 0.98
CA GLN A 37 -2.97 16.47 1.00
C GLN A 37 -4.27 15.86 1.53
N VAL A 38 -4.81 16.42 2.61
CA VAL A 38 -6.12 16.00 3.17
C VAL A 38 -7.23 16.22 2.17
N ALA A 39 -7.27 17.39 1.52
CA ALA A 39 -8.27 17.71 0.51
C ALA A 39 -8.22 16.74 -0.69
N GLU A 40 -7.02 16.43 -1.18
CA GLU A 40 -6.79 15.46 -2.25
C GLU A 40 -7.26 14.05 -1.86
N TRP A 41 -6.84 13.57 -0.68
CA TRP A 41 -7.29 12.30 -0.11
C TRP A 41 -8.82 12.23 0.02
N PHE A 42 -9.43 13.28 0.56
CA PHE A 42 -10.88 13.36 0.75
C PHE A 42 -11.63 13.33 -0.59
N ALA A 43 -11.19 14.14 -1.57
CA ALA A 43 -11.80 14.17 -2.89
C ALA A 43 -11.64 12.85 -3.66
N TYR A 44 -10.47 12.22 -3.58
CA TYR A 44 -10.22 10.90 -4.14
C TYR A 44 -11.14 9.86 -3.50
N THR A 45 -11.27 9.89 -2.18
CA THR A 45 -12.08 8.93 -1.41
C THR A 45 -13.54 9.01 -1.81
N LEU A 46 -14.11 10.22 -1.88
CA LEU A 46 -15.50 10.42 -2.29
C LEU A 46 -15.80 9.92 -3.72
N GLN A 47 -14.82 9.99 -4.63
CA GLN A 47 -15.00 9.62 -6.03
C GLN A 47 -14.77 8.13 -6.31
N THR A 48 -13.95 7.47 -5.49
CA THR A 48 -13.47 6.10 -5.79
C THR A 48 -13.94 5.06 -4.79
N LYS A 49 -14.17 5.45 -3.53
CA LYS A 49 -14.51 4.50 -2.48
C LYS A 49 -16.02 4.29 -2.40
N PRO A 50 -16.45 3.06 -2.16
CA PRO A 50 -17.85 2.78 -1.92
C PRO A 50 -18.27 3.15 -0.49
N LYS A 51 -19.55 3.50 -0.32
CA LYS A 51 -20.17 3.66 0.99
C LYS A 51 -20.56 2.31 1.59
N TYR A 52 -20.29 2.12 2.87
CA TYR A 52 -20.63 0.90 3.62
C TYR A 52 -21.64 1.18 4.73
N MET A 53 -22.33 0.12 5.16
CA MET A 53 -23.18 0.13 6.33
C MET A 53 -23.06 -1.20 7.08
N ILE A 54 -23.35 -1.19 8.38
CA ILE A 54 -23.36 -2.42 9.19
C ILE A 54 -24.74 -3.06 9.12
N THR A 55 -24.76 -4.39 8.92
CA THR A 55 -25.93 -5.23 9.14
C THR A 55 -25.66 -6.25 10.24
N HIS A 56 -26.66 -6.49 11.09
CA HIS A 56 -26.64 -7.50 12.15
C HIS A 56 -27.57 -8.69 11.83
N GLU A 57 -28.06 -8.79 10.58
CA GLU A 57 -29.01 -9.82 10.16
C GLU A 57 -28.48 -11.25 10.39
N TYR A 58 -27.16 -11.43 10.33
CA TYR A 58 -26.50 -12.74 10.41
C TYR A 58 -25.68 -12.91 11.68
N ASP A 59 -25.88 -12.02 12.66
CA ASP A 59 -25.13 -12.06 13.91
C ASP A 59 -25.59 -13.25 14.76
N PRO A 60 -24.67 -14.14 15.19
CA PRO A 60 -25.03 -15.19 16.12
C PRO A 60 -25.32 -14.59 17.51
N PRO A 61 -26.05 -15.27 18.40
CA PRO A 61 -26.46 -14.72 19.70
C PRO A 61 -25.32 -14.28 20.65
N TRP A 62 -24.08 -14.66 20.35
CA TRP A 62 -22.89 -14.36 21.16
C TRP A 62 -21.93 -13.36 20.49
N ASP A 63 -22.30 -12.80 19.34
CA ASP A 63 -21.53 -11.80 18.61
C ASP A 63 -22.48 -10.70 18.13
N SER A 64 -22.16 -9.45 18.42
CA SER A 64 -22.94 -8.30 17.96
C SER A 64 -22.09 -7.30 17.18
N SER A 65 -20.98 -7.76 16.60
CA SER A 65 -20.13 -6.90 15.79
C SER A 65 -20.80 -6.43 14.51
N GLY A 66 -21.77 -7.16 13.98
CA GLY A 66 -22.30 -6.91 12.64
C GLY A 66 -21.30 -7.18 11.53
N LYS A 67 -21.76 -6.98 10.29
CA LYS A 67 -20.97 -7.13 9.06
C LYS A 67 -21.11 -5.88 8.19
N LEU A 68 -19.99 -5.41 7.63
CA LEU A 68 -20.02 -4.37 6.60
C LEU A 68 -20.60 -4.92 5.29
N ILE A 69 -21.58 -4.20 4.77
CA ILE A 69 -22.16 -4.42 3.44
C ILE A 69 -22.10 -3.13 2.63
N HIS A 70 -21.93 -3.29 1.33
CA HIS A 70 -21.91 -2.18 0.39
C HIS A 70 -23.30 -1.54 0.31
N ALA A 71 -23.41 -0.24 0.64
CA ALA A 71 -24.69 0.47 0.66
C ALA A 71 -25.29 0.69 -0.75
N LYS A 72 -24.50 0.48 -1.80
CA LYS A 72 -24.87 0.69 -3.23
C LYS A 72 -25.28 2.12 -3.53
N GLN A 73 -24.79 3.06 -2.72
CA GLN A 73 -25.00 4.48 -2.89
C GLN A 73 -23.62 5.16 -2.89
N PRO A 74 -23.40 6.14 -3.78
CA PRO A 74 -22.22 7.00 -3.68
C PRO A 74 -22.35 7.93 -2.48
N PHE A 75 -21.21 8.42 -1.99
CA PHE A 75 -21.21 9.50 -1.01
C PHE A 75 -21.86 10.76 -1.60
N GLN A 76 -22.66 11.46 -0.81
CA GLN A 76 -23.21 12.77 -1.15
C GLN A 76 -22.56 13.82 -0.26
N LEU A 77 -21.90 14.81 -0.85
CA LEU A 77 -21.26 15.91 -0.10
C LEU A 77 -22.25 16.70 0.78
N SER A 78 -23.54 16.69 0.43
CA SER A 78 -24.58 17.33 1.25
C SER A 78 -24.79 16.66 2.60
N ASP A 79 -24.42 15.39 2.74
CA ASP A 79 -24.64 14.61 3.96
C ASP A 79 -23.58 14.94 5.03
N TYR A 80 -22.48 15.58 4.62
CA TYR A 80 -21.33 15.89 5.47
C TYR A 80 -20.99 17.38 5.36
N PRO A 81 -21.73 18.30 5.99
CA PRO A 81 -21.32 19.70 6.12
C PRO A 81 -19.85 19.89 6.51
N LEU A 82 -19.35 19.10 7.47
CA LEU A 82 -17.99 19.18 7.99
C LEU A 82 -17.21 17.88 7.74
N LEU A 83 -15.88 17.98 7.58
CA LEU A 83 -15.03 16.81 7.38
C LEU A 83 -15.16 15.79 8.53
N GLN A 84 -15.26 16.27 9.77
CA GLN A 84 -15.39 15.41 10.95
C GLN A 84 -16.63 14.50 10.90
N GLU A 85 -17.67 14.87 10.15
CA GLU A 85 -18.87 14.04 9.99
C GLU A 85 -18.64 12.93 8.95
N PHE A 86 -17.83 13.21 7.93
CA PHE A 86 -17.45 12.23 6.93
C PHE A 86 -16.50 11.18 7.48
N ILE A 87 -15.51 11.57 8.30
CA ILE A 87 -14.47 10.63 8.75
C ILE A 87 -15.00 9.51 9.65
N GLU A 88 -16.21 9.63 10.18
CA GLU A 88 -16.89 8.55 10.93
C GLU A 88 -17.52 7.48 10.03
N GLU A 89 -17.56 7.69 8.71
CA GLU A 89 -18.03 6.70 7.75
C GLU A 89 -17.05 5.52 7.66
N TYR A 90 -17.59 4.31 7.47
CA TYR A 90 -16.79 3.09 7.39
C TYR A 90 -15.97 3.04 6.09
N ASN A 91 -14.68 2.71 6.20
CA ASN A 91 -13.77 2.62 5.05
C ASN A 91 -13.83 1.24 4.33
N GLY A 92 -14.53 0.26 4.92
CA GLY A 92 -14.66 -1.10 4.39
C GLY A 92 -13.67 -2.11 5.00
N CYS A 93 -12.73 -1.65 5.83
CA CYS A 93 -11.79 -2.50 6.54
C CYS A 93 -12.41 -3.02 7.85
N THR A 94 -12.11 -4.29 8.15
CA THR A 94 -12.57 -4.98 9.34
C THR A 94 -11.46 -5.85 9.88
N TYR A 95 -11.28 -5.89 11.20
CA TYR A 95 -10.35 -6.82 11.84
C TYR A 95 -11.02 -7.57 12.99
N ALA A 96 -10.55 -8.79 13.21
CA ALA A 96 -11.03 -9.61 14.30
C ALA A 96 -10.59 -8.99 15.63
N THR A 97 -11.53 -8.88 16.58
CA THR A 97 -11.19 -8.51 17.96
C THR A 97 -11.16 -9.75 18.84
N PHE A 98 -10.33 -9.71 19.88
CA PHE A 98 -10.28 -10.76 20.90
C PHE A 98 -11.19 -10.45 22.09
N MET A 99 -12.18 -9.57 21.92
CA MET A 99 -13.15 -9.20 22.95
C MET A 99 -14.39 -10.09 22.88
N SER A 100 -14.80 -10.65 24.02
CA SER A 100 -16.03 -11.44 24.11
C SER A 100 -17.25 -10.60 23.74
N GLY A 101 -18.05 -11.07 22.79
CA GLY A 101 -19.24 -10.38 22.30
C GLY A 101 -19.01 -9.45 21.09
N CYS A 102 -17.76 -9.22 20.69
CA CYS A 102 -17.40 -8.35 19.57
C CYS A 102 -16.40 -9.05 18.65
N GLY A 103 -16.87 -9.91 17.74
CA GLY A 103 -16.00 -10.67 16.85
C GLY A 103 -15.15 -9.78 15.92
N PHE A 104 -15.73 -8.68 15.46
CA PHE A 104 -15.08 -7.73 14.54
C PHE A 104 -15.18 -6.27 15.02
N ARG A 105 -14.15 -5.48 14.69
CA ARG A 105 -14.21 -4.02 14.68
C ARG A 105 -14.12 -3.54 13.23
N HIS A 106 -14.95 -2.55 12.91
CA HIS A 106 -15.02 -1.91 11.61
C HIS A 106 -14.29 -0.58 11.70
N GLU A 107 -13.39 -0.33 10.75
CA GLU A 107 -12.63 0.92 10.67
C GLU A 107 -13.42 1.99 9.90
N THR A 108 -13.08 3.24 10.19
CA THR A 108 -13.65 4.43 9.58
C THR A 108 -12.58 5.20 8.82
N PHE A 109 -12.99 6.22 8.08
CA PHE A 109 -12.04 7.12 7.43
C PHE A 109 -11.25 8.00 8.41
N ARG A 110 -11.60 7.99 9.71
CA ARG A 110 -10.80 8.61 10.76
C ARG A 110 -9.45 7.92 10.87
N GLU A 111 -9.42 6.58 10.89
CA GLU A 111 -8.17 5.84 10.92
C GLU A 111 -7.30 6.14 9.68
N ASP A 112 -7.90 6.25 8.49
CA ASP A 112 -7.19 6.65 7.27
C ASP A 112 -6.56 8.06 7.40
N LEU A 113 -7.32 9.02 7.96
CA LEU A 113 -6.85 10.38 8.18
C LEU A 113 -5.74 10.45 9.25
N GLU A 114 -5.86 9.66 10.32
CA GLU A 114 -4.82 9.52 11.35
C GLU A 114 -3.52 9.03 10.74
N HIS A 115 -3.57 7.99 9.91
CA HIS A 115 -2.40 7.48 9.20
C HIS A 115 -1.77 8.52 8.27
N LEU A 116 -2.59 9.24 7.49
CA LEU A 116 -2.11 10.33 6.63
C LEU A 116 -1.41 11.42 7.46
N THR A 117 -2.01 11.81 8.58
CA THR A 117 -1.50 12.87 9.46
C THR A 117 -0.19 12.46 10.13
N ILE A 118 -0.11 11.25 10.67
CA ILE A 118 1.10 10.71 11.29
C ILE A 118 2.22 10.60 10.25
N SER A 119 1.92 10.09 9.05
CA SER A 119 2.91 10.00 7.97
C SER A 119 3.47 11.37 7.58
N TRP A 120 2.60 12.38 7.50
CA TRP A 120 3.01 13.75 7.19
C TRP A 120 3.88 14.37 8.30
N LEU A 121 3.48 14.19 9.56
CA LEU A 121 4.23 14.64 10.74
C LEU A 121 5.62 14.00 10.81
N ASN A 122 5.69 12.67 10.64
CA ASN A 122 6.95 11.92 10.66
C ASN A 122 7.87 12.33 9.51
N GLY A 123 7.36 12.55 8.30
CA GLY A 123 8.17 13.06 7.19
C GLY A 123 8.81 14.42 7.51
N HIS A 124 8.08 15.33 8.17
CA HIS A 124 8.65 16.60 8.60
C HIS A 124 9.63 16.49 9.75
N LEU A 125 9.45 15.53 10.66
CA LEU A 125 10.42 15.25 11.72
C LEU A 125 11.72 14.69 11.12
N GLU A 126 11.59 13.74 10.19
CA GLU A 126 12.71 13.13 9.46
C GLU A 126 13.50 14.20 8.70
N ASP A 127 12.82 15.02 7.88
CA ASP A 127 13.45 16.13 7.15
C ASP A 127 14.20 17.08 8.10
N LEU A 128 13.60 17.43 9.24
CA LEU A 128 14.20 18.32 10.22
C LEU A 128 15.48 17.72 10.83
N ILE A 129 15.45 16.44 11.18
CA ILE A 129 16.62 15.73 11.71
C ILE A 129 17.71 15.66 10.64
N ILE A 130 17.35 15.34 9.39
CA ILE A 130 18.28 15.31 8.25
C ILE A 130 18.95 16.66 8.06
N GLU A 131 18.18 17.76 8.09
CA GLU A 131 18.70 19.11 7.93
C GLU A 131 19.63 19.49 9.10
N HIS A 132 19.20 19.25 10.34
CA HIS A 132 19.93 19.63 11.55
C HIS A 132 21.24 18.85 11.71
N TYR A 133 21.27 17.59 11.26
CA TYR A 133 22.41 16.69 11.36
C TYR A 133 23.06 16.38 10.00
N SER A 134 22.87 17.26 9.01
CA SER A 134 23.40 17.13 7.64
C SER A 134 24.93 17.03 7.54
N PHE A 135 25.65 17.36 8.62
CA PHE A 135 27.10 17.19 8.72
C PHE A 135 27.52 15.73 8.99
N LEU A 136 26.58 14.84 9.33
CA LEU A 136 26.85 13.42 9.53
C LEU A 136 26.88 12.67 8.18
N PRO A 137 27.67 11.58 8.07
CA PRO A 137 27.56 10.65 6.95
C PRO A 137 26.16 10.03 6.83
N PRO A 138 25.67 9.72 5.62
CA PRO A 138 24.32 9.17 5.41
C PRO A 138 24.03 7.91 6.23
N GLU A 139 25.01 7.03 6.41
CA GLU A 139 24.86 5.80 7.20
C GLU A 139 24.59 6.12 8.68
N LYS A 140 25.32 7.10 9.23
CA LYS A 140 25.15 7.55 10.62
C LYS A 140 23.84 8.30 10.83
N LEU A 141 23.38 9.03 9.81
CA LEU A 141 22.10 9.72 9.84
C LEU A 141 20.93 8.72 9.86
N ASN A 142 21.01 7.66 9.06
CA ASN A 142 20.01 6.59 9.07
C ASN A 142 19.97 5.83 10.41
N GLU A 143 21.14 5.56 11.00
CA GLU A 143 21.24 4.96 12.34
C GLU A 143 20.59 5.88 13.40
N LEU A 144 20.85 7.19 13.34
CA LEU A 144 20.25 8.18 14.23
C LEU A 144 18.72 8.22 14.08
N LEU A 145 18.21 8.30 12.86
CA LEU A 145 16.77 8.29 12.58
C LEU A 145 16.11 7.02 13.13
N THR A 146 16.67 5.86 12.82
CA THR A 146 16.16 4.57 13.28
C THR A 146 16.07 4.55 14.81
N ALA A 147 17.13 4.96 15.50
CA ALA A 147 17.13 4.98 16.95
C ALA A 147 16.20 6.05 17.56
N ILE A 148 15.99 7.19 16.90
CA ILE A 148 14.99 8.18 17.34
C ILE A 148 13.57 7.60 17.31
N PHE A 149 13.22 6.89 16.23
CA PHE A 149 11.91 6.26 16.09
C PHE A 149 11.76 5.02 16.97
N ASP A 150 12.80 4.19 17.11
CA ASP A 150 12.78 3.01 17.98
C ASP A 150 12.64 3.38 19.46
N GLU A 151 13.30 4.46 19.90
CA GLU A 151 13.20 4.98 21.27
C GLU A 151 11.97 5.87 21.49
N GLN A 152 11.11 6.06 20.47
CA GLN A 152 9.83 6.76 20.59
C GLN A 152 9.96 8.18 21.18
N LEU A 153 11.07 8.87 20.88
CA LEU A 153 11.45 10.10 21.57
C LEU A 153 10.46 11.25 21.39
N PHE A 154 9.66 11.19 20.33
CA PHE A 154 8.70 12.22 19.95
C PHE A 154 7.26 11.72 19.95
N ASP A 155 6.97 10.51 20.46
CA ASP A 155 5.63 9.90 20.37
C ASP A 155 4.54 10.73 21.06
N ASP A 156 4.84 11.29 22.23
CA ASP A 156 3.90 12.18 22.95
C ASP A 156 3.55 13.42 22.09
N SER A 157 4.59 14.06 21.53
CA SER A 157 4.43 15.23 20.66
C SER A 157 3.73 14.89 19.34
N LEU A 158 4.05 13.73 18.75
CA LEU A 158 3.39 13.21 17.54
C LEU A 158 1.89 12.99 17.79
N PHE A 159 1.55 12.39 18.92
CA PHE A 159 0.15 12.16 19.32
C PHE A 159 -0.60 13.48 19.53
N VAL A 160 -0.01 14.44 20.24
CA VAL A 160 -0.64 15.75 20.46
C VAL A 160 -0.84 16.50 19.15
N TYR A 161 0.20 16.59 18.32
CA TYR A 161 0.13 17.32 17.05
C TYR A 161 -0.84 16.66 16.05
N SER A 162 -0.94 15.33 16.04
CA SER A 162 -1.88 14.64 15.15
C SER A 162 -3.32 14.95 15.53
N ILE A 163 -3.67 14.91 16.81
CA ILE A 163 -5.02 15.29 17.29
C ILE A 163 -5.32 16.74 16.95
N GLU A 164 -4.41 17.68 17.27
CA GLU A 164 -4.62 19.10 17.00
C GLU A 164 -4.85 19.37 15.50
N LEU A 165 -4.09 18.72 14.62
CA LEU A 165 -4.26 18.86 13.19
C LEU A 165 -5.59 18.30 12.71
N ILE A 166 -5.97 17.10 13.16
CA ILE A 166 -7.22 16.43 12.79
C ILE A 166 -8.43 17.24 13.26
N GLU A 167 -8.42 17.75 14.49
CA GLU A 167 -9.48 18.61 14.99
C GLU A 167 -9.59 19.92 14.19
N LYS A 168 -8.45 20.52 13.86
CA LYS A 168 -8.38 21.78 13.09
C LYS A 168 -8.93 21.63 11.67
N ILE A 169 -8.67 20.51 10.99
CA ILE A 169 -9.22 20.24 9.65
C ILE A 169 -10.64 19.66 9.72
N GLY A 170 -11.00 18.97 10.80
CA GLY A 170 -12.29 18.31 10.97
C GLY A 170 -13.46 19.30 10.92
N ILE A 171 -13.24 20.52 11.41
CA ILE A 171 -14.23 21.60 11.39
C ILE A 171 -14.31 22.35 10.04
N MET A 172 -13.57 21.94 9.01
CA MET A 172 -13.63 22.58 7.70
C MET A 172 -14.83 22.10 6.89
N ASP A 173 -15.36 23.01 6.07
CA ASP A 173 -16.47 22.72 5.15
C ASP A 173 -16.04 21.69 4.10
N SER A 174 -16.79 20.59 4.02
CA SER A 174 -16.46 19.49 3.11
C SER A 174 -16.54 19.89 1.65
N LYS A 175 -17.44 20.81 1.25
CA LYS A 175 -17.53 21.24 -0.15
C LYS A 175 -16.27 22.02 -0.54
N LEU A 176 -15.78 22.89 0.35
CA LEU A 176 -14.53 23.61 0.15
C LEU A 176 -13.34 22.65 0.03
N LEU A 177 -13.21 21.69 0.96
CA LEU A 177 -12.15 20.67 0.91
C LEU A 177 -12.22 19.84 -0.37
N PHE A 178 -13.41 19.40 -0.76
CA PHE A 178 -13.58 18.65 -1.99
C PHE A 178 -13.10 19.44 -3.20
N GLU A 179 -13.56 20.68 -3.36
CA GLU A 179 -13.16 21.51 -4.50
C GLU A 179 -11.66 21.83 -4.49
N LEU A 180 -11.03 21.94 -3.32
CA LEU A 180 -9.58 22.14 -3.18
C LEU A 180 -8.77 20.93 -3.68
N GLY A 181 -9.25 19.70 -3.46
CA GLY A 181 -8.54 18.47 -3.81
C GLY A 181 -8.95 17.81 -5.13
N LYS A 182 -10.11 18.20 -5.67
CA LYS A 182 -10.78 17.52 -6.80
C LYS A 182 -9.92 17.40 -8.05
N GLU A 183 -9.18 18.44 -8.42
CA GLU A 183 -8.37 18.41 -9.64
C GLU A 183 -7.27 17.36 -9.55
N LYS A 184 -6.51 17.34 -8.45
CA LYS A 184 -5.45 16.34 -8.24
C LYS A 184 -6.01 14.93 -8.11
N ALA A 185 -7.12 14.77 -7.38
CA ALA A 185 -7.80 13.48 -7.27
C ALA A 185 -8.21 12.93 -8.64
N LEU A 186 -8.75 13.77 -9.53
CA LEU A 186 -9.09 13.37 -10.90
C LEU A 186 -7.86 12.97 -11.73
N GLN A 187 -6.75 13.72 -11.59
CA GLN A 187 -5.49 13.38 -12.25
C GLN A 187 -4.97 12.03 -11.77
N GLN A 188 -5.01 11.75 -10.47
CA GLN A 188 -4.61 10.47 -9.90
C GLN A 188 -5.48 9.32 -10.45
N ILE A 189 -6.81 9.49 -10.46
CA ILE A 189 -7.75 8.48 -10.99
C ILE A 189 -7.47 8.19 -12.47
N GLU A 190 -7.20 9.22 -13.27
CA GLU A 190 -6.88 9.05 -14.69
C GLU A 190 -5.55 8.31 -14.89
N GLN A 191 -4.52 8.64 -14.10
CA GLN A 191 -3.23 7.95 -14.11
C GLN A 191 -3.38 6.47 -13.74
N GLU A 192 -4.08 6.16 -12.65
CA GLU A 192 -4.34 4.78 -12.21
C GLU A 192 -5.10 3.98 -13.29
N LYS A 193 -6.04 4.62 -13.99
CA LYS A 193 -6.76 4.00 -15.10
C LYS A 193 -5.82 3.69 -16.28
N LEU A 194 -4.99 4.65 -16.68
CA LEU A 194 -4.02 4.46 -17.76
C LEU A 194 -3.00 3.37 -17.43
N GLU A 195 -2.52 3.32 -16.19
CA GLU A 195 -1.61 2.28 -15.70
C GLU A 195 -2.27 0.89 -15.69
N SER A 196 -3.51 0.81 -15.20
CA SER A 196 -4.30 -0.42 -15.21
C SER A 196 -4.53 -0.93 -16.64
N GLU A 197 -4.88 -0.06 -17.58
CA GLU A 197 -5.03 -0.42 -18.99
C GLU A 197 -3.72 -0.89 -19.63
N ARG A 198 -2.59 -0.22 -19.31
CA ARG A 198 -1.26 -0.63 -19.78
C ARG A 198 -0.90 -2.01 -19.23
N LYS A 199 -1.11 -2.23 -17.94
CA LYS A 199 -0.85 -3.51 -17.27
C LYS A 199 -1.70 -4.62 -17.87
N HIS A 200 -2.99 -4.40 -18.08
CA HIS A 200 -3.89 -5.36 -18.71
C HIS A 200 -3.43 -5.73 -20.13
N LYS A 201 -3.10 -4.72 -20.97
CA LYS A 201 -2.57 -4.96 -22.32
C LYS A 201 -1.26 -5.76 -22.29
N GLN A 202 -0.37 -5.45 -21.35
CA GLN A 202 0.88 -6.19 -21.17
C GLN A 202 0.61 -7.64 -20.74
N GLU A 203 -0.29 -7.86 -19.79
CA GLU A 203 -0.69 -9.19 -19.32
C GLU A 203 -1.32 -10.01 -20.45
N GLU A 204 -2.17 -9.42 -21.28
CA GLU A 204 -2.74 -10.06 -22.46
C GLU A 204 -1.66 -10.46 -23.47
N ALA A 205 -0.73 -9.55 -23.80
CA ALA A 205 0.37 -9.80 -24.72
C ALA A 205 1.32 -10.90 -24.19
N ASP A 206 1.64 -10.86 -22.90
CA ASP A 206 2.45 -11.87 -22.22
C ASP A 206 1.74 -13.24 -22.26
N ASN A 207 0.44 -13.29 -21.98
CA ASN A 207 -0.37 -14.51 -22.03
C ASN A 207 -0.43 -15.10 -23.44
N GLN A 208 -0.54 -14.27 -24.47
CA GLN A 208 -0.48 -14.71 -25.87
C GLN A 208 0.90 -15.28 -26.21
N THR A 209 1.97 -14.62 -25.77
CA THR A 209 3.34 -15.07 -25.95
C THR A 209 3.59 -16.42 -25.27
N ALA A 210 3.17 -16.56 -24.01
CA ALA A 210 3.27 -17.80 -23.26
C ALA A 210 2.52 -18.96 -23.96
N LYS A 211 1.30 -18.72 -24.44
CA LYS A 211 0.52 -19.71 -25.21
C LYS A 211 1.23 -20.13 -26.49
N MET A 212 1.84 -19.19 -27.22
CA MET A 212 2.61 -19.49 -28.44
C MET A 212 3.83 -20.36 -28.12
N ILE A 213 4.61 -20.01 -27.11
CA ILE A 213 5.80 -20.77 -26.70
C ILE A 213 5.37 -22.16 -26.22
N LEU A 214 4.32 -22.26 -25.43
CA LEU A 214 3.78 -23.54 -24.97
C LEU A 214 3.36 -24.44 -26.14
N LYS A 215 2.73 -23.87 -27.17
CA LYS A 215 2.39 -24.59 -28.40
C LYS A 215 3.63 -25.12 -29.12
N LYS A 216 4.69 -24.31 -29.23
CA LYS A 216 5.97 -24.74 -29.83
C LYS A 216 6.65 -25.83 -29.00
N LEU A 217 6.67 -25.67 -27.68
CA LEU A 217 7.23 -26.65 -26.74
C LEU A 217 6.50 -28.00 -26.86
N ARG A 218 5.16 -28.00 -26.90
CA ARG A 218 4.35 -29.21 -27.11
C ARG A 218 4.66 -29.88 -28.45
N ALA A 219 4.85 -29.10 -29.52
CA ALA A 219 5.21 -29.63 -30.82
C ALA A 219 6.62 -30.27 -30.82
N GLN A 220 7.62 -29.59 -30.24
CA GLN A 220 8.97 -30.13 -30.10
C GLN A 220 9.00 -31.39 -29.24
N TYR A 221 8.29 -31.39 -28.11
CA TYR A 221 8.13 -32.55 -27.25
C TYR A 221 7.59 -33.75 -28.03
N LYS A 222 6.51 -33.55 -28.80
CA LYS A 222 5.90 -34.61 -29.62
C LYS A 222 6.83 -35.13 -30.71
N LEU A 223 7.65 -34.26 -31.32
CA LEU A 223 8.62 -34.68 -32.34
C LEU A 223 9.74 -35.54 -31.75
N ILE A 224 10.26 -35.17 -30.57
CA ILE A 224 11.41 -35.83 -29.95
C ILE A 224 10.99 -37.14 -29.26
N TYR A 225 9.91 -37.11 -28.49
CA TYR A 225 9.49 -38.23 -27.65
C TYR A 225 8.37 -39.08 -28.28
N ARG A 226 7.82 -38.66 -29.43
CA ARG A 226 6.72 -39.35 -30.15
C ARG A 226 5.45 -39.58 -29.32
N GLU A 227 5.27 -38.82 -28.24
CA GLU A 227 4.12 -38.88 -27.35
C GLU A 227 3.56 -37.47 -27.08
N ASN A 228 2.33 -37.38 -26.58
CA ASN A 228 1.75 -36.09 -26.21
C ASN A 228 2.31 -35.63 -24.86
N MET A 229 2.56 -34.32 -24.74
CA MET A 229 3.01 -33.74 -23.47
C MET A 229 1.89 -33.84 -22.43
N PRO A 230 2.19 -34.26 -21.17
CA PRO A 230 1.19 -34.32 -20.11
C PRO A 230 0.48 -32.99 -19.86
N GLU A 231 -0.77 -33.05 -19.40
CA GLU A 231 -1.56 -31.86 -19.05
C GLU A 231 -1.05 -31.18 -17.78
N ARG A 232 -0.41 -31.94 -16.88
CA ARG A 232 0.24 -31.45 -15.68
C ARG A 232 1.68 -31.94 -15.60
N ILE A 233 2.62 -31.03 -15.36
CA ILE A 233 4.05 -31.30 -15.34
C ILE A 233 4.62 -31.10 -13.94
N GLU A 234 5.11 -32.21 -13.39
CA GLU A 234 5.79 -32.28 -12.11
C GLU A 234 7.31 -32.13 -12.28
N LYS A 235 8.01 -31.71 -11.21
CA LYS A 235 9.44 -31.37 -11.25
C LYS A 235 10.38 -32.44 -11.82
N PRO A 236 10.24 -33.75 -11.49
CA PRO A 236 11.12 -34.77 -12.06
C PRO A 236 11.00 -34.85 -13.58
N PHE A 237 9.77 -34.78 -14.10
CA PHE A 237 9.51 -34.79 -15.53
C PHE A 237 9.99 -33.50 -16.21
N PHE A 238 9.78 -32.36 -15.55
CA PHE A 238 10.28 -31.07 -16.03
C PHE A 238 11.80 -31.11 -16.25
N ASN A 239 12.55 -31.54 -15.24
CA ASN A 239 14.01 -31.61 -15.30
C ASN A 239 14.52 -32.60 -16.35
N ALA A 240 13.88 -33.77 -16.45
CA ALA A 240 14.32 -34.81 -17.36
C ALA A 240 14.01 -34.51 -18.83
N LYS A 241 12.84 -33.94 -19.12
CA LYS A 241 12.35 -33.83 -20.51
C LYS A 241 12.01 -32.42 -20.98
N ILE A 242 11.62 -31.50 -20.10
CA ILE A 242 11.15 -30.17 -20.51
C ILE A 242 12.28 -29.14 -20.49
N LYS A 243 13.06 -29.10 -19.42
CA LYS A 243 14.18 -28.17 -19.24
C LYS A 243 15.18 -28.19 -20.40
N PRO A 244 15.59 -29.36 -20.96
CA PRO A 244 16.44 -29.38 -22.15
C PRO A 244 15.78 -28.72 -23.38
N LEU A 245 14.46 -28.89 -23.56
CA LEU A 245 13.73 -28.26 -24.66
C LEU A 245 13.62 -26.75 -24.49
N LEU A 246 13.48 -26.26 -23.25
CA LEU A 246 13.49 -24.82 -22.98
C LEU A 246 14.84 -24.19 -23.36
N ILE A 247 15.95 -24.87 -23.04
CA ILE A 247 17.29 -24.42 -23.45
C ILE A 247 17.41 -24.37 -24.99
N GLN A 248 16.86 -25.37 -25.70
CA GLN A 248 16.81 -25.36 -27.16
C GLN A 248 15.96 -24.22 -27.72
N LEU A 249 14.81 -23.91 -27.11
CA LEU A 249 13.99 -22.76 -27.50
C LEU A 249 14.76 -21.45 -27.35
N ILE A 250 15.58 -21.31 -26.29
CA ILE A 250 16.45 -20.14 -26.12
C ILE A 250 17.48 -20.05 -27.25
N GLN A 251 18.11 -21.17 -27.59
CA GLN A 251 19.05 -21.26 -28.71
C GLN A 251 18.39 -20.92 -30.06
N GLN A 252 17.07 -21.10 -30.18
CA GLN A 252 16.27 -20.74 -31.36
C GLN A 252 15.80 -19.27 -31.36
N GLY A 253 16.27 -18.45 -30.42
CA GLY A 253 16.02 -17.01 -30.39
C GLY A 253 14.92 -16.56 -29.42
N PHE A 254 14.36 -17.45 -28.58
CA PHE A 254 13.49 -17.03 -27.49
C PHE A 254 14.31 -16.42 -26.35
N SER A 255 13.91 -15.25 -25.87
CA SER A 255 14.57 -14.63 -24.71
C SER A 255 14.25 -15.38 -23.41
N LEU A 256 15.14 -15.27 -22.42
CA LEU A 256 14.89 -15.80 -21.08
C LEU A 256 13.58 -15.26 -20.48
N THR A 257 13.32 -13.96 -20.64
CA THR A 257 12.08 -13.32 -20.18
C THR A 257 10.85 -13.99 -20.78
N GLN A 258 10.88 -14.30 -22.07
CA GLN A 258 9.78 -15.00 -22.75
C GLN A 258 9.59 -16.43 -22.25
N ILE A 259 10.67 -17.16 -21.95
CA ILE A 259 10.56 -18.50 -21.37
C ILE A 259 9.96 -18.45 -19.96
N ARG A 260 10.36 -17.47 -19.15
CA ARG A 260 9.80 -17.27 -17.79
C ARG A 260 8.30 -17.05 -17.80
N LEU A 261 7.73 -16.46 -18.86
CA LEU A 261 6.27 -16.30 -19.01
C LEU A 261 5.51 -17.64 -19.02
N LEU A 262 6.17 -18.76 -19.34
CA LEU A 262 5.52 -20.06 -19.26
C LEU A 262 4.99 -20.34 -17.86
N SER A 263 5.64 -19.88 -16.79
CA SER A 263 5.18 -20.03 -15.39
C SER A 263 3.70 -19.70 -15.19
N ARG A 264 3.16 -18.76 -15.97
CA ARG A 264 1.76 -18.31 -15.92
C ARG A 264 0.75 -19.30 -16.51
N CYS A 265 1.20 -20.38 -17.15
CA CYS A 265 0.31 -21.40 -17.71
C CYS A 265 -0.12 -22.41 -16.63
N ALA A 266 -1.40 -22.78 -16.60
CA ALA A 266 -1.96 -23.66 -15.57
C ALA A 266 -1.59 -25.17 -15.69
N ILE A 267 -0.47 -25.49 -16.34
CA ILE A 267 -0.04 -26.88 -16.58
C ILE A 267 1.15 -27.30 -15.70
N TRP A 268 1.69 -26.39 -14.90
CA TRP A 268 2.87 -26.63 -14.07
C TRP A 268 2.46 -26.90 -12.63
N SER A 269 3.17 -27.81 -11.96
CA SER A 269 3.15 -27.86 -10.49
C SER A 269 3.79 -26.59 -9.91
N ASN A 270 3.41 -26.21 -8.68
CA ASN A 270 3.97 -25.02 -8.01
C ASN A 270 5.52 -25.02 -8.00
N SER A 271 6.13 -26.18 -7.83
CA SER A 271 7.59 -26.33 -7.84
C SER A 271 8.23 -26.06 -9.21
N VAL A 272 7.51 -26.33 -10.29
CA VAL A 272 7.93 -26.04 -11.67
C VAL A 272 7.63 -24.59 -12.03
N THR A 273 6.51 -24.04 -11.56
CA THR A 273 6.20 -22.61 -11.68
C THR A 273 7.34 -21.75 -11.13
N TRP A 274 7.79 -22.04 -9.91
CA TRP A 274 8.92 -21.34 -9.28
C TRP A 274 10.21 -21.48 -10.10
N GLU A 275 10.52 -22.68 -10.61
CA GLU A 275 11.71 -22.90 -11.42
C GLU A 275 11.65 -22.19 -12.78
N LEU A 276 10.46 -22.04 -13.35
CA LEU A 276 10.22 -21.25 -14.56
C LEU A 276 10.34 -19.76 -14.30
N GLU A 277 9.86 -19.24 -13.17
CA GLU A 277 10.01 -17.81 -12.81
C GLU A 277 11.48 -17.42 -12.64
N HIS A 278 12.27 -18.31 -12.06
CA HIS A 278 13.69 -18.11 -11.78
C HIS A 278 14.60 -18.75 -12.84
N PHE A 279 14.05 -19.09 -14.00
CA PHE A 279 14.79 -19.83 -15.02
C PHE A 279 16.04 -19.06 -15.46
N SER A 280 17.18 -19.74 -15.40
CA SER A 280 18.49 -19.25 -15.83
C SER A 280 19.21 -20.36 -16.60
N LEU A 281 20.15 -19.96 -17.46
CA LEU A 281 21.03 -20.88 -18.19
C LEU A 281 22.15 -21.42 -17.29
#